data_AF-A0A1I2VFN0-F1
#
_entry.id   AF-A0A1I2VFN0-F1
#
_cell.length_a   1.000
_cell.length_b   1.000
_cell.length_c   1.000
_cell.angle_alpha   90.00
_cell.angle_beta   90.00
_cell.angle_gamma   90.00
#
_symmetry.space_group_name_H-M   'P 1'
#
loop_
_entity.id
_entity.type
_entity.pdbx_description
1 polymer ?
#
loop_
_entity_poly.entity_id
_entity_poly.type
_entity_poly.pdbx_seq_one_letter_code
_entity_poly.pdbx_strand_id
1 'polypeptide(L)'
;MKKIMVDTYKLDRVSTRMAKDFGTIPKGHEEYYAYPLSVMEGNMLKLHRQESNRSGRQALTAIRMALLTVNGYIKQVEYDFSSHATSENQALLHGLLMGFDPFTNEQVHEVVMKETNSFDTKKYFMIPIKCLLRIEKSIKHWTKHLGPTGYFTFIENQMGQLIEQDDVMNFAILTEKEKL
;
A
#
# COMPACT_ATOMS: atom_id res chain seq x y z
N MET A 1 -22.33 -1.74 -6.85
CA MET A 1 -21.66 -1.89 -5.54
C MET A 1 -22.13 -0.77 -4.62
N LYS A 2 -22.33 -1.00 -3.31
CA LYS A 2 -22.79 0.09 -2.41
C LYS A 2 -21.66 1.10 -2.21
N LYS A 3 -21.92 2.39 -2.47
CA LYS A 3 -20.95 3.47 -2.25
C LYS A 3 -21.05 4.03 -0.83
N ILE A 4 -19.91 4.25 -0.17
CA ILE A 4 -19.81 4.70 1.23
C ILE A 4 -18.88 5.91 1.30
N MET A 5 -19.42 7.04 1.74
CA MET A 5 -18.62 8.24 2.03
C MET A 5 -17.63 7.97 3.18
N VAL A 6 -16.35 8.25 2.93
CA VAL A 6 -15.30 8.17 3.93
C VAL A 6 -15.30 9.45 4.76
N ASP A 7 -15.47 9.29 6.06
CA ASP A 7 -15.22 10.36 7.02
C ASP A 7 -13.84 10.14 7.68
N THR A 8 -13.36 11.16 8.40
CA THR A 8 -12.07 11.10 9.09
C THR A 8 -11.99 9.93 10.09
N TYR A 9 -13.09 9.61 10.77
CA TYR A 9 -13.12 8.49 11.72
C TYR A 9 -12.89 7.13 11.03
N LYS A 10 -13.56 6.88 9.90
CA LYS A 10 -13.39 5.65 9.11
C LYS A 10 -11.96 5.53 8.61
N LEU A 11 -11.39 6.64 8.13
CA LEU A 11 -10.01 6.70 7.63
C LEU A 11 -9.00 6.44 8.76
N ASP A 12 -9.17 7.06 9.93
CA ASP A 12 -8.27 6.89 11.07
C ASP A 12 -8.31 5.49 11.68
N ARG A 13 -9.49 4.85 11.66
CA ARG A 13 -9.73 3.54 12.29
C ARG A 13 -9.52 2.36 11.35
N VAL A 14 -9.30 2.58 10.04
CA VAL A 14 -9.14 1.46 9.09
C VAL A 14 -7.99 0.56 9.50
N SER A 15 -6.84 1.12 9.86
CA SER A 15 -5.65 0.35 10.20
C SER A 15 -5.85 -0.56 11.40
N THR A 16 -6.48 -0.06 12.46
CA THR A 16 -6.82 -0.86 13.64
C THR A 16 -7.80 -1.98 13.31
N ARG A 17 -8.79 -1.71 12.46
CA ARG A 17 -9.77 -2.72 12.02
C ARG A 17 -9.09 -3.80 11.17
N MET A 18 -8.30 -3.40 10.17
CA MET A 18 -7.59 -4.32 9.29
C MET A 18 -6.56 -5.15 10.04
N ALA A 19 -5.84 -4.56 11.00
CA ALA A 19 -4.93 -5.32 11.86
C ALA A 19 -5.66 -6.35 12.75
N LYS A 20 -6.89 -6.04 13.20
CA LYS A 20 -7.71 -7.00 13.95
C LYS A 20 -8.18 -8.17 13.07
N ASP A 21 -8.58 -7.87 11.84
CA ASP A 21 -9.18 -8.87 10.93
C ASP A 21 -8.13 -9.74 10.22
N PHE A 22 -6.91 -9.21 9.98
CA PHE A 22 -5.86 -9.86 9.17
C PHE A 22 -4.53 -10.05 9.91
N GLY A 23 -4.38 -9.49 11.11
CA GLY A 23 -3.12 -9.49 11.85
C GLY A 23 -2.09 -8.51 11.29
N THR A 24 -0.86 -8.61 11.78
CA THR A 24 0.31 -7.88 11.26
C THR A 24 1.39 -8.85 10.82
N ILE A 25 2.48 -8.35 10.25
CA ILE A 25 3.70 -9.16 10.03
C ILE A 25 4.15 -9.73 11.38
N PRO A 26 4.28 -11.07 11.51
CA PRO A 26 4.81 -11.68 12.72
C PRO A 26 6.30 -11.38 12.89
N LYS A 27 6.75 -11.24 14.14
CA LYS A 27 8.17 -11.05 14.45
C LYS A 27 8.97 -12.27 13.98
N GLY A 28 10.09 -12.03 13.29
CA GLY A 28 10.96 -13.08 12.76
C GLY A 28 10.54 -13.61 11.38
N HIS A 29 9.48 -13.05 10.78
CA HIS A 29 9.00 -13.42 9.45
C HIS A 29 9.10 -12.26 8.45
N GLU A 30 9.83 -11.20 8.77
CA GLU A 30 9.93 -9.97 7.97
C GLU A 30 10.46 -10.25 6.56
N GLU A 31 11.38 -11.20 6.40
CA GLU A 31 11.98 -11.59 5.11
C GLU A 31 10.93 -12.03 4.09
N TYR A 32 9.91 -12.78 4.52
CA TYR A 32 8.81 -13.22 3.64
C TYR A 32 8.02 -12.04 3.04
N TYR A 33 8.05 -10.87 3.68
CA TYR A 33 7.35 -9.67 3.23
C TYR A 33 8.30 -8.66 2.57
N ALA A 34 9.60 -8.94 2.52
CA ALA A 34 10.62 -7.97 2.09
C ALA A 34 10.37 -7.49 0.66
N TYR A 35 10.09 -8.41 -0.26
CA TYR A 35 9.87 -8.05 -1.66
C TYR A 35 8.59 -7.21 -1.87
N PRO A 36 7.39 -7.62 -1.40
CA PRO A 36 6.21 -6.75 -1.45
C PRO A 36 6.37 -5.39 -0.76
N LEU A 37 7.06 -5.34 0.39
CA LEU A 37 7.37 -4.07 1.06
C LEU A 37 8.22 -3.17 0.15
N SER A 38 9.33 -3.71 -0.37
CA SER A 38 10.27 -2.96 -1.20
C SER A 38 9.61 -2.36 -2.45
N VAL A 39 8.67 -3.08 -3.07
CA VAL A 39 7.93 -2.57 -4.23
C VAL A 39 6.98 -1.43 -3.84
N MET A 40 6.21 -1.57 -2.77
CA MET A 40 5.30 -0.52 -2.31
C MET A 40 6.05 0.74 -1.88
N GLU A 41 7.14 0.59 -1.13
CA GLU A 41 7.99 1.70 -0.68
C GLU A 41 8.75 2.33 -1.86
N GLY A 42 9.25 1.51 -2.79
CA GLY A 42 9.93 1.96 -4.01
C GLY A 42 9.04 2.78 -4.92
N ASN A 43 7.81 2.33 -5.20
CA ASN A 43 6.84 3.09 -6.00
C ASN A 43 6.50 4.44 -5.36
N MET A 44 6.29 4.47 -4.03
CA MET A 44 6.08 5.73 -3.32
C MET A 44 7.31 6.65 -3.40
N LEU A 45 8.52 6.08 -3.36
CA LEU A 45 9.76 6.86 -3.44
C LEU A 45 9.95 7.46 -4.84
N LYS A 46 9.72 6.69 -5.91
CA LYS A 46 9.73 7.20 -7.30
C LYS A 46 8.83 8.42 -7.43
N LEU A 47 7.61 8.31 -6.91
CA LEU A 47 6.66 9.43 -6.87
C LEU A 47 7.22 10.61 -6.04
N HIS A 48 7.72 10.37 -4.83
CA HIS A 48 8.28 11.48 -4.04
C HIS A 48 9.44 12.21 -4.73
N ARG A 49 10.28 11.50 -5.50
CA ARG A 49 11.37 12.10 -6.28
C ARG A 49 10.87 13.02 -7.39
N GLN A 50 9.73 12.71 -8.00
CA GLN A 50 9.10 13.58 -9.00
C GLN A 50 8.55 14.88 -8.39
N GLU A 51 7.96 14.79 -7.18
CA GLU A 51 7.38 15.94 -6.48
C GLU A 51 7.63 15.86 -4.96
N SER A 52 8.57 16.66 -4.49
CA SER A 52 9.04 16.62 -3.09
C SER A 52 8.04 17.16 -2.06
N ASN A 53 6.92 17.77 -2.50
CA ASN A 53 5.83 18.22 -1.64
C ASN A 53 4.99 17.05 -1.07
N ARG A 54 5.17 15.83 -1.59
CA ARG A 54 4.58 14.58 -1.07
C ARG A 54 5.21 14.26 0.29
N SER A 55 4.51 14.56 1.38
CA SER A 55 5.01 14.34 2.74
C SER A 55 4.48 13.05 3.37
N GLY A 56 5.02 12.67 4.52
CA GLY A 56 4.54 11.55 5.33
C GLY A 56 3.07 11.69 5.74
N ARG A 57 2.51 12.90 5.82
CA ARG A 57 1.07 13.09 6.02
C ARG A 57 0.25 12.60 4.82
N GLN A 58 0.66 12.95 3.60
CA GLN A 58 0.02 12.49 2.38
C GLN A 58 0.19 10.98 2.21
N ALA A 59 1.39 10.45 2.48
CA ALA A 59 1.64 9.00 2.45
C ALA A 59 0.77 8.25 3.46
N LEU A 60 0.61 8.78 4.69
CA LEU A 60 -0.26 8.17 5.70
C LEU A 60 -1.72 8.11 5.24
N THR A 61 -2.23 9.18 4.61
CA THR A 61 -3.57 9.20 4.02
C THR A 61 -3.68 8.18 2.88
N ALA A 62 -2.70 8.12 1.98
CA ALA A 62 -2.67 7.17 0.86
C ALA A 62 -2.69 5.70 1.33
N ILE A 63 -1.91 5.35 2.36
CA ILE A 63 -1.93 4.00 2.95
C ILE A 63 -3.31 3.63 3.48
N ARG A 64 -3.98 4.57 4.17
CA ARG A 64 -5.33 4.33 4.73
C ARG A 64 -6.39 4.26 3.64
N MET A 65 -6.24 5.04 2.57
CA MET A 65 -7.08 4.91 1.37
C MET A 65 -6.87 3.53 0.72
N ALA A 66 -5.62 3.07 0.55
CA ALA A 66 -5.33 1.74 0.01
C ALA A 66 -5.94 0.61 0.87
N LEU A 67 -5.83 0.71 2.19
CA LEU A 67 -6.48 -0.23 3.12
C LEU A 67 -8.01 -0.22 2.98
N LEU A 68 -8.63 0.95 2.80
CA LEU A 68 -10.08 1.06 2.56
C LEU A 68 -10.48 0.51 1.19
N THR A 69 -9.72 0.79 0.14
CA THR A 69 -9.91 0.23 -1.21
C THR A 69 -9.93 -1.29 -1.16
N VAL A 70 -8.91 -1.90 -0.56
CA VAL A 70 -8.82 -3.36 -0.39
C VAL A 70 -9.97 -3.91 0.45
N ASN A 71 -10.29 -3.26 1.57
CA ASN A 71 -11.46 -3.63 2.38
C ASN A 71 -12.79 -3.48 1.61
N GLY A 72 -12.86 -2.56 0.66
CA GLY A 72 -13.97 -2.39 -0.26
C GLY A 72 -14.17 -3.61 -1.14
N TYR A 73 -13.10 -4.12 -1.75
CA TYR A 73 -13.15 -5.37 -2.53
C TYR A 73 -13.62 -6.56 -1.69
N ILE A 74 -13.09 -6.71 -0.47
CA ILE A 74 -13.45 -7.81 0.43
C ILE A 74 -14.94 -7.73 0.84
N LYS A 75 -15.47 -6.52 1.04
CA LYS A 75 -16.86 -6.30 1.49
C LYS A 75 -17.83 -6.02 0.35
N GLN A 76 -17.38 -6.00 -0.90
CA GLN A 76 -18.18 -5.64 -2.06
C GLN A 76 -18.86 -4.25 -1.88
N VAL A 77 -18.07 -3.28 -1.41
CA VAL A 77 -18.46 -1.86 -1.25
C VAL A 77 -17.41 -0.95 -1.85
N GLU A 78 -17.81 0.23 -2.31
CA GLU A 78 -16.91 1.24 -2.84
C GLU A 78 -16.80 2.38 -1.83
N TYR A 79 -15.59 2.86 -1.57
CA TYR A 79 -15.35 3.98 -0.67
C TYR A 79 -15.13 5.27 -1.46
N ASP A 80 -15.87 6.32 -1.12
CA ASP A 80 -15.70 7.65 -1.69
C ASP A 80 -14.70 8.46 -0.87
N PHE A 81 -13.58 8.83 -1.48
CA PHE A 81 -12.50 9.60 -0.84
C PHE A 81 -12.54 11.10 -1.14
N SER A 82 -13.57 11.62 -1.80
CA SER A 82 -13.65 13.02 -2.24
C SER A 82 -13.34 14.06 -1.15
N SER A 83 -13.68 13.76 0.10
CA SER A 83 -13.44 14.65 1.26
C SER A 83 -12.01 14.64 1.81
N HIS A 84 -11.15 13.71 1.35
CA HIS A 84 -9.77 13.53 1.84
C HIS A 84 -8.73 13.51 0.71
N ALA A 85 -9.18 13.34 -0.53
CA ALA A 85 -8.33 13.25 -1.71
C ALA A 85 -7.62 14.58 -1.98
N THR A 86 -6.32 14.49 -2.21
CA THR A 86 -5.48 15.56 -2.79
C THR A 86 -4.69 14.95 -3.93
N SER A 87 -4.17 15.77 -4.86
CA SER A 87 -3.34 15.28 -5.96
C SER A 87 -2.16 14.44 -5.46
N GLU A 88 -1.51 14.87 -4.38
CA GLU A 88 -0.35 14.18 -3.81
C GLU A 88 -0.71 12.82 -3.22
N ASN A 89 -1.80 12.73 -2.44
CA ASN A 89 -2.18 11.45 -1.82
C ASN A 89 -2.83 10.48 -2.81
N GLN A 90 -3.46 10.99 -3.88
CA GLN A 90 -3.97 10.18 -4.97
C GLN A 90 -2.84 9.58 -5.81
N ALA A 91 -1.78 10.36 -6.09
CA ALA A 91 -0.59 9.84 -6.75
C ALA A 91 0.05 8.71 -5.94
N LEU A 92 0.28 8.93 -4.64
CA LEU A 92 0.84 7.91 -3.75
C LEU A 92 -0.07 6.67 -3.62
N LEU A 93 -1.39 6.87 -3.55
CA LEU A 93 -2.36 5.77 -3.56
C LEU A 93 -2.22 4.92 -4.84
N HIS A 94 -2.15 5.58 -6.00
CA HIS A 94 -1.99 4.89 -7.27
C HIS A 94 -0.68 4.08 -7.31
N GLY A 95 0.45 4.68 -6.92
CA GLY A 95 1.74 3.97 -6.86
C GLY A 95 1.73 2.76 -5.91
N LEU A 96 1.05 2.86 -4.77
CA LEU A 96 0.84 1.73 -3.86
C LEU A 96 0.02 0.61 -4.51
N LEU A 97 -1.13 0.95 -5.11
CA LEU A 97 -2.02 -0.02 -5.75
C LEU A 97 -1.38 -0.68 -6.97
N MET A 98 -0.60 0.06 -7.76
CA MET A 98 0.18 -0.52 -8.87
C MET A 98 1.12 -1.64 -8.40
N GLY A 99 1.55 -1.62 -7.14
CA GLY A 99 2.44 -2.63 -6.57
C GLY A 99 1.82 -4.01 -6.36
N PHE A 100 0.50 -4.12 -6.25
CA PHE A 100 -0.14 -5.37 -5.83
C PHE A 100 -1.62 -5.54 -6.22
N ASP A 101 -2.29 -4.52 -6.74
CA ASP A 101 -3.75 -4.57 -6.93
C ASP A 101 -4.12 -5.03 -8.35
N PRO A 102 -4.72 -6.21 -8.54
CA PRO A 102 -5.14 -6.71 -9.85
C PRO A 102 -6.30 -5.93 -10.47
N PHE A 103 -6.91 -4.99 -9.74
CA PHE A 103 -7.94 -4.10 -10.28
C PHE A 103 -7.38 -2.74 -10.74
N THR A 104 -6.13 -2.43 -10.38
CA THR A 104 -5.44 -1.21 -10.79
C THR A 104 -4.32 -1.51 -11.79
N ASN A 105 -3.59 -2.62 -11.61
CA ASN A 105 -2.48 -3.03 -12.47
C ASN A 105 -2.86 -4.25 -13.33
N GLU A 106 -2.89 -4.06 -14.65
CA GLU A 106 -3.19 -5.12 -15.61
C GLU A 106 -2.18 -6.27 -15.58
N GLN A 107 -0.89 -6.00 -15.38
CA GLN A 107 0.12 -7.07 -15.27
C GLN A 107 -0.12 -7.94 -14.03
N VAL A 108 -0.53 -7.31 -12.92
CA VAL A 108 -0.94 -8.04 -11.72
C VAL A 108 -2.21 -8.83 -11.99
N HIS A 109 -3.17 -8.25 -12.69
CA HIS A 109 -4.38 -8.94 -13.12
C HIS A 109 -4.06 -10.21 -13.91
N GLU A 110 -3.19 -10.11 -14.91
CA GLU A 110 -2.84 -11.24 -15.77
C GLU A 110 -2.24 -12.39 -14.98
N VAL A 111 -1.30 -12.13 -14.07
CA VAL A 111 -0.67 -13.17 -13.26
C VAL A 111 -1.66 -13.79 -12.27
N VAL A 112 -2.47 -12.97 -11.61
CA VAL A 112 -3.31 -13.44 -10.48
C VAL A 112 -4.62 -14.05 -10.95
N MET A 113 -5.24 -13.47 -11.97
CA MET A 113 -6.59 -13.86 -12.43
C MET A 113 -6.55 -14.95 -13.50
N LYS A 114 -5.51 -15.01 -14.35
CA LYS A 114 -5.41 -16.08 -15.36
C LYS A 114 -5.00 -17.43 -14.75
N GLU A 115 -4.28 -17.43 -13.63
CA GLU A 115 -3.82 -18.67 -12.98
C GLU A 115 -4.87 -19.31 -12.04
N THR A 116 -6.02 -18.67 -11.79
CA THR A 116 -6.98 -19.16 -10.79
C THR A 116 -8.41 -19.26 -11.32
N ASN A 117 -8.98 -20.48 -11.27
CA ASN A 117 -10.42 -20.70 -11.56
C ASN A 117 -11.34 -20.07 -10.50
N SER A 118 -10.81 -19.67 -9.34
CA SER A 118 -11.53 -18.94 -8.29
C SER A 118 -10.59 -18.04 -7.51
N PHE A 119 -10.67 -16.73 -7.77
CA PHE A 119 -9.90 -15.73 -7.03
C PHE A 119 -10.48 -15.52 -5.62
N ASP A 120 -9.75 -15.96 -4.59
CA ASP A 120 -10.09 -15.64 -3.19
C ASP A 120 -9.50 -14.27 -2.82
N THR A 121 -10.32 -13.24 -2.98
CA THR A 121 -10.01 -11.84 -2.64
C THR A 121 -9.45 -11.70 -1.22
N LYS A 122 -10.02 -12.40 -0.24
CA LYS A 122 -9.60 -12.24 1.16
C LYS A 122 -8.22 -12.86 1.40
N LYS A 123 -7.98 -14.06 0.85
CA LYS A 123 -6.68 -14.75 0.94
C LYS A 123 -5.59 -13.96 0.21
N TYR A 124 -5.88 -13.46 -0.98
CA TYR A 124 -4.94 -12.71 -1.81
C TYR A 124 -4.45 -11.44 -1.08
N PHE A 125 -5.37 -10.59 -0.63
CA PHE A 125 -5.01 -9.31 -0.06
C PHE A 125 -4.41 -9.38 1.36
N MET A 126 -4.36 -10.56 2.00
CA MET A 126 -3.78 -10.71 3.34
C MET A 126 -2.33 -10.19 3.42
N ILE A 127 -1.50 -10.46 2.41
CA ILE A 127 -0.10 -10.01 2.40
C ILE A 127 0.00 -8.49 2.15
N PRO A 128 -0.64 -7.94 1.09
CA PRO A 128 -0.67 -6.49 0.91
C PRO A 128 -1.16 -5.71 2.13
N ILE A 129 -2.22 -6.18 2.80
CA ILE A 129 -2.74 -5.54 4.03
C ILE A 129 -1.66 -5.46 5.11
N LYS A 130 -0.95 -6.56 5.36
CA LYS A 130 0.12 -6.59 6.37
C LYS A 130 1.28 -5.67 6.02
N CYS A 131 1.64 -5.57 4.74
CA CYS A 131 2.67 -4.65 4.24
C CYS A 131 2.25 -3.19 4.45
N LEU A 132 1.04 -2.82 4.03
CA LEU A 132 0.48 -1.48 4.23
C LEU A 132 0.48 -1.07 5.72
N LEU A 133 0.07 -1.98 6.62
CA LEU A 133 0.10 -1.74 8.06
C LEU A 133 1.52 -1.55 8.62
N ARG A 134 2.51 -2.26 8.06
CA ARG A 134 3.93 -2.13 8.45
C ARG A 134 4.52 -0.80 7.96
N ILE A 135 4.19 -0.41 6.75
CA ILE A 135 4.58 0.86 6.14
C ILE A 135 3.97 2.03 6.92
N GLU A 136 2.68 1.95 7.28
CA GLU A 136 2.02 2.97 8.09
C GLU A 136 2.75 3.26 9.42
N LYS A 137 3.18 2.20 10.11
CA LYS A 137 3.96 2.32 11.35
C LYS A 137 5.29 3.02 11.08
N SER A 138 5.95 2.70 9.97
CA SER A 138 7.21 3.34 9.53
C SER A 138 7.01 4.82 9.25
N ILE A 139 5.98 5.18 8.47
CA ILE A 139 5.62 6.57 8.16
C ILE A 139 5.40 7.37 9.44
N LYS A 140 4.58 6.86 10.35
CA LYS A 140 4.31 7.52 11.64
C LYS A 140 5.58 7.73 12.45
N HIS A 141 6.44 6.73 12.52
CA HIS A 141 7.69 6.81 13.27
C HIS A 141 8.61 7.89 12.67
N TRP A 142 8.93 7.79 11.38
CA TRP A 142 9.91 8.68 10.76
C TRP A 142 9.39 10.09 10.56
N THR A 143 8.10 10.27 10.28
CA THR A 143 7.50 11.62 10.21
C THR A 143 7.55 12.33 11.57
N LYS A 144 7.37 11.58 12.66
CA LYS A 144 7.46 12.14 14.02
C LYS A 144 8.87 12.61 14.38
N HIS A 145 9.90 11.86 13.96
CA HIS A 145 11.29 12.12 14.39
C HIS A 145 12.12 12.96 13.40
N LEU A 146 11.81 12.90 12.11
CA LEU A 146 12.57 13.57 11.04
C LEU A 146 11.74 14.62 10.27
N GLY A 147 10.54 14.93 10.73
CA GLY A 147 9.69 15.97 10.14
C GLY A 147 8.86 15.50 8.93
N PRO A 148 8.24 16.44 8.19
CA PRO A 148 7.22 16.12 7.19
C PRO A 148 7.65 15.11 6.12
N THR A 149 8.89 15.18 5.63
CA THR A 149 9.43 14.26 4.61
C THR A 149 10.25 13.12 5.22
N GLY A 150 10.29 13.00 6.55
CA GLY A 150 11.17 12.10 7.27
C GLY A 150 11.09 10.64 6.85
N TYR A 151 9.89 10.16 6.51
CA TYR A 151 9.72 8.81 5.98
C TYR A 151 10.40 8.62 4.61
N PHE A 152 10.28 9.60 3.72
CA PHE A 152 10.92 9.54 2.41
C PHE A 152 12.45 9.63 2.51
N THR A 153 12.98 10.46 3.42
CA THR A 153 14.41 10.46 3.75
C THR A 153 14.87 9.10 4.26
N PHE A 154 14.08 8.44 5.10
CA PHE A 154 14.41 7.10 5.60
C PHE A 154 14.48 6.06 4.46
N ILE A 155 13.45 5.95 3.62
CA ILE A 155 13.46 4.94 2.55
C ILE A 155 14.49 5.26 1.45
N GLU A 156 14.73 6.54 1.16
CA GLU A 156 15.83 6.97 0.26
C GLU A 156 17.18 6.46 0.78
N ASN A 157 17.46 6.60 2.09
CA ASN A 157 18.70 6.11 2.68
C ASN A 157 18.81 4.59 2.76
N GLN A 158 17.68 3.87 2.90
CA GLN A 158 17.68 2.41 3.01
C GLN A 158 17.80 1.70 1.66
N MET A 159 17.12 2.22 0.63
CA MET A 159 16.97 1.51 -0.63
C MET A 159 17.04 2.42 -1.87
N GLY A 160 17.29 3.72 -1.72
CA GLY A 160 17.22 4.68 -2.83
C GLY A 160 18.15 4.33 -4.00
N GLN A 161 19.33 3.77 -3.72
CA GLN A 161 20.28 3.32 -4.77
C GLN A 161 19.78 2.11 -5.57
N LEU A 162 18.84 1.35 -5.02
CA LEU A 162 18.24 0.18 -5.68
C LEU A 162 16.98 0.54 -6.48
N ILE A 163 16.47 1.76 -6.32
CA ILE A 163 15.25 2.23 -6.98
C ILE A 163 15.64 3.08 -8.18
N GLU A 164 15.28 2.60 -9.37
CA GLU A 164 15.44 3.31 -10.63
C GLU A 164 14.72 4.66 -10.62
N GLN A 165 15.29 5.65 -11.31
CA GLN A 165 14.70 6.98 -11.45
C GLN A 165 13.93 7.06 -12.78
N ASP A 166 12.82 6.35 -12.84
CA ASP A 166 11.88 6.35 -13.95
C ASP A 166 10.43 6.44 -13.45
N ASP A 167 9.49 6.43 -14.40
CA ASP A 167 8.06 6.49 -14.12
C ASP A 167 7.39 5.10 -14.10
N VAL A 168 8.17 4.02 -14.15
CA VAL A 168 7.67 2.64 -14.22
C VAL A 168 7.37 2.13 -12.81
N MET A 169 6.10 1.80 -12.55
CA MET A 169 5.70 1.22 -11.26
C MET A 169 5.94 -0.29 -11.26
N ASN A 170 6.69 -0.75 -10.27
CA ASN A 170 6.97 -2.18 -10.08
C ASN A 170 5.80 -2.86 -9.36
N PHE A 171 5.71 -4.18 -9.47
CA PHE A 171 4.73 -5.00 -8.74
C PHE A 171 5.37 -6.26 -8.15
N ALA A 172 4.76 -6.79 -7.09
CA ALA A 172 5.18 -8.02 -6.43
C ALA A 172 3.99 -8.91 -6.13
N ILE A 173 4.06 -10.18 -6.55
CA ILE A 173 3.05 -11.20 -6.28
C ILE A 173 3.78 -12.39 -5.68
N LEU A 174 3.37 -12.78 -4.47
CA LEU A 174 3.86 -14.01 -3.86
C LEU A 174 2.99 -15.17 -4.34
N THR A 175 3.59 -16.03 -5.15
CA THR A 175 2.93 -17.21 -5.69
C THR A 175 3.00 -18.38 -4.70
N GLU A 176 2.14 -19.39 -4.85
CA GLU A 176 2.14 -20.54 -3.91
C GLU A 176 3.45 -21.35 -3.97
N LYS A 177 4.26 -21.21 -5.02
CA LYS A 177 5.56 -21.87 -5.15
C LYS A 177 6.63 -21.30 -4.20
N GLU A 178 6.45 -20.09 -3.71
CA GLU A 178 7.38 -19.40 -2.79
C GLU A 178 7.00 -19.60 -1.32
N LYS A 179 6.01 -20.47 -1.04
CA LYS A 179 5.53 -20.81 0.31
C LYS A 179 6.12 -22.13 0.86
N LEU A 180 7.09 -22.73 0.15
CA LEU A 180 7.74 -24.00 0.49
C LEU A 180 9.14 -23.77 1.04
#